data_AF-A0A972IFK8-F1
#
_entry.id   AF-A0A972IFK8-F1
#
_cell.length_a   1.000
_cell.length_b   1.000
_cell.length_c   1.000
_cell.angle_alpha   90.00
_cell.angle_beta   90.00
_cell.angle_gamma   90.00
#
_symmetry.space_group_name_H-M   'P 1'
#
loop_
_entity.id
_entity.type
_entity.pdbx_description
1 polymer ?
#
loop_
_entity_poly.entity_id
_entity_poly.type
_entity_poly.pdbx_seq_one_letter_code
_entity_poly.pdbx_strand_id
1 'polypeptide(L)'
;MSKRFSLAVVLMLPLAVFGDTQDPDYLAILQAVQAAGARQAEAGRWGLPGWRPNEHYVRWMKRFGILPEGFDPAKDPLGPFETDAAYWRLLWHRTPADGIASRADRD
;
A
#
# COMPACT_ATOMS: atom_id res chain seq x y z
N MET A 1 -4.96 66.17 -21.26
CA MET A 1 -3.86 65.54 -20.51
C MET A 1 -4.38 64.23 -19.92
N SER A 2 -4.22 63.12 -20.63
CA SER A 2 -4.84 61.83 -20.28
C SER A 2 -3.90 61.00 -19.40
N LYS A 3 -4.28 60.76 -18.14
CA LYS A 3 -3.54 59.91 -17.22
C LYS A 3 -3.82 58.45 -17.57
N ARG A 4 -2.78 57.72 -18.02
CA ARG A 4 -2.86 56.27 -18.24
C ARG A 4 -2.92 55.57 -16.89
N PHE A 5 -4.03 54.88 -16.62
CA PHE A 5 -4.09 53.85 -15.58
C PHE A 5 -3.35 52.62 -16.10
N SER A 6 -2.24 52.26 -15.46
CA SER A 6 -1.60 50.97 -15.69
C SER A 6 -2.21 49.98 -14.71
N LEU A 7 -3.20 49.21 -15.19
CA LEU A 7 -3.71 48.06 -14.46
C LEU A 7 -2.74 46.90 -14.72
N ALA A 8 -1.76 46.73 -13.84
CA ALA A 8 -0.96 45.52 -13.83
C ALA A 8 -1.86 44.38 -13.32
N VAL A 9 -2.50 43.68 -14.25
CA VAL A 9 -3.09 42.37 -13.98
C VAL A 9 -1.93 41.43 -13.72
N VAL A 10 -1.61 41.19 -12.45
CA VAL A 10 -0.77 40.05 -12.06
C VAL A 10 -1.59 38.81 -12.37
N LEU A 11 -1.35 38.23 -13.55
CA LEU A 11 -1.82 36.89 -13.88
C LEU A 11 -1.29 35.95 -12.80
N MET A 12 -2.19 35.41 -11.97
CA MET A 12 -1.91 34.38 -10.99
C MET A 12 -1.68 33.05 -11.73
N LEU A 13 -0.56 32.95 -12.44
CA LEU A 13 -0.03 31.67 -12.89
C LEU A 13 0.49 30.93 -11.65
N PRO A 14 0.30 29.60 -11.53
CA PRO A 14 0.90 28.84 -10.44
C PRO A 14 2.41 29.03 -10.52
N LEU A 15 3.01 29.58 -9.46
CA LEU A 15 4.48 29.61 -9.37
C LEU A 15 4.98 28.17 -9.47
N ALA A 16 6.01 27.96 -10.29
CA ALA A 16 6.73 26.70 -10.27
C ALA A 16 7.23 26.46 -8.84
N VAL A 17 6.85 25.30 -8.28
CA VAL A 17 7.21 24.92 -6.90
C VAL A 17 8.73 24.77 -6.78
N PHE A 18 9.40 24.33 -7.84
CA PHE A 18 10.85 24.30 -7.99
C PHE A 18 11.24 25.10 -9.22
N GLY A 19 12.31 25.89 -9.13
CA GLY A 19 12.77 26.70 -10.26
C GLY A 19 13.32 25.85 -11.41
N ASP A 20 14.04 24.79 -11.07
CA ASP A 20 14.60 23.80 -11.99
C ASP A 20 14.99 22.51 -11.22
N THR A 21 15.72 21.60 -11.87
CA THR A 21 16.19 20.34 -11.25
C THR A 21 17.45 20.49 -10.39
N GLN A 22 18.03 21.68 -10.33
CA GLN A 22 19.12 22.06 -9.42
C GLN A 22 18.60 22.76 -8.15
N ASP A 23 17.29 23.01 -8.07
CA ASP A 23 16.64 23.55 -6.88
C ASP A 23 16.97 22.68 -5.64
N PRO A 24 17.40 23.28 -4.52
CA PRO A 24 17.85 22.53 -3.35
C PRO A 24 16.73 21.68 -2.72
N ASP A 25 15.49 22.16 -2.73
CA ASP A 25 14.36 21.42 -2.18
C ASP A 25 13.96 20.27 -3.11
N TYR A 26 14.02 20.49 -4.43
CA TYR A 26 13.86 19.42 -5.42
C TYR A 26 14.89 18.30 -5.20
N LEU A 27 16.16 18.66 -5.05
CA LEU A 27 17.25 17.70 -4.83
C LEU A 27 17.09 16.95 -3.51
N ALA A 28 16.67 17.62 -2.43
CA ALA A 28 16.42 16.99 -1.15
C ALA A 28 15.30 15.93 -1.23
N ILE A 29 14.20 16.25 -1.92
CA ILE A 29 13.11 15.30 -2.15
C ILE A 29 13.56 14.14 -3.04
N LEU A 30 14.29 14.43 -4.12
CA LEU A 30 14.81 13.41 -5.02
C LEU A 30 15.72 12.42 -4.28
N GLN A 31 16.62 12.90 -3.43
CA GLN A 31 17.47 12.07 -2.58
C GLN A 31 16.64 11.19 -1.64
N ALA A 32 15.60 11.75 -1.01
CA ALA A 32 14.72 10.99 -0.13
C ALA A 32 13.97 9.87 -0.89
N VAL A 33 13.46 10.16 -2.09
CA VAL A 33 12.80 9.17 -2.96
C VAL A 33 13.77 8.07 -3.37
N GLN A 34 14.99 8.41 -3.77
CA GLN A 34 16.02 7.44 -4.14
C GLN A 34 16.40 6.54 -2.95
N ALA A 35 16.60 7.12 -1.77
CA ALA A 35 16.88 6.36 -0.56
C ALA A 35 15.71 5.45 -0.14
N ALA A 36 14.47 5.88 -0.33
CA ALA A 36 13.29 5.02 -0.15
C ALA A 36 13.26 3.87 -1.17
N GLY A 37 13.57 4.16 -2.44
CA GLY A 37 13.65 3.16 -3.50
C GLY A 37 14.69 2.08 -3.24
N ALA A 38 15.89 2.47 -2.76
CA ALA A 38 16.95 1.53 -2.37
C ALA A 38 16.48 0.60 -1.23
N ARG A 39 15.93 1.17 -0.16
CA ARG A 39 15.37 0.38 0.96
C ARG A 39 14.27 -0.56 0.52
N GLN A 40 13.40 -0.14 -0.41
CA GLN A 40 12.34 -1.00 -0.95
C GLN A 40 12.91 -2.15 -1.80
N ALA A 41 13.97 -1.91 -2.57
CA ALA A 41 14.64 -2.96 -3.34
C ALA A 41 15.29 -4.00 -2.41
N GLU A 42 15.92 -3.55 -1.31
CA GLU A 42 16.52 -4.42 -0.30
C GLU A 42 15.48 -5.23 0.48
N ALA A 43 14.40 -4.60 0.94
CA ALA A 43 13.32 -5.26 1.68
C ALA A 43 12.46 -6.19 0.81
N GLY A 44 12.57 -6.06 -0.52
CA GLY A 44 11.73 -6.75 -1.49
C GLY A 44 10.37 -6.08 -1.68
N ARG A 45 9.70 -6.40 -2.80
CA ARG A 45 8.35 -5.92 -3.09
C ARG A 45 7.32 -6.99 -2.79
N TRP A 46 6.20 -6.56 -2.24
CA TRP A 46 5.07 -7.42 -1.90
C TRP A 46 4.61 -8.15 -3.16
N GLY A 47 4.55 -9.49 -3.11
CA GLY A 47 4.13 -10.32 -4.24
C GLY A 47 5.20 -10.56 -5.32
N LEU A 48 6.43 -10.06 -5.19
CA LEU A 48 7.54 -10.45 -6.05
C LEU A 48 8.33 -11.65 -5.49
N PRO A 49 9.07 -12.39 -6.34
CA PRO A 49 9.92 -13.49 -5.90
C PRO A 49 10.87 -13.05 -4.78
N GLY A 50 10.94 -13.85 -3.71
CA GLY A 50 11.81 -13.59 -2.56
C GLY A 50 11.19 -12.74 -1.45
N TRP A 51 10.03 -12.12 -1.65
CA TRP A 51 9.31 -11.45 -0.57
C TRP A 51 8.82 -12.46 0.47
N ARG A 52 8.94 -12.10 1.75
CA ARG A 52 8.42 -12.87 2.88
C ARG A 52 7.60 -11.96 3.79
N PRO A 53 6.47 -12.44 4.32
CA PRO A 53 5.70 -11.67 5.29
C PRO A 53 6.53 -11.45 6.56
N ASN A 54 6.28 -10.32 7.24
CA ASN A 54 6.84 -10.11 8.57
C ASN A 54 6.18 -11.04 9.61
N GLU A 55 6.83 -11.19 10.76
CA GLU A 55 6.37 -12.08 11.84
C GLU A 55 4.99 -11.69 12.41
N HIS A 56 4.64 -10.40 12.41
CA HIS A 56 3.36 -9.93 12.92
C HIS A 56 2.20 -10.34 12.02
N TYR A 57 2.40 -10.26 10.70
CA TYR A 57 1.43 -10.74 9.71
C TYR A 57 1.18 -12.24 9.88
N VAL A 58 2.24 -13.04 9.97
CA VAL A 58 2.13 -14.50 10.17
C VAL A 58 1.38 -14.83 11.45
N ARG A 59 1.71 -14.15 12.56
CA ARG A 59 1.02 -14.34 13.84
C ARG A 59 -0.48 -14.04 13.73
N TRP A 60 -0.84 -12.96 13.03
CA TRP A 60 -2.25 -12.58 12.84
C TRP A 60 -3.01 -13.58 11.98
N MET A 61 -2.41 -14.03 10.87
CA MET A 61 -3.05 -15.00 9.98
C MET A 61 -3.23 -16.36 10.67
N LYS A 62 -2.30 -16.79 11.52
CA LYS A 62 -2.47 -17.97 12.39
C LYS A 62 -3.63 -17.78 13.38
N ARG A 63 -3.67 -16.64 14.05
CA ARG A 63 -4.72 -16.32 15.05
C ARG A 63 -6.14 -16.38 14.46
N PHE A 64 -6.31 -16.04 13.19
CA PHE A 64 -7.61 -16.11 12.50
C PHE A 64 -7.86 -17.44 11.78
N GLY A 65 -6.96 -18.42 11.89
CA GLY A 65 -7.08 -19.71 11.23
C GLY A 65 -6.90 -19.66 9.71
N ILE A 66 -6.34 -18.59 9.17
CA ILE A 66 -6.03 -18.46 7.74
C ILE A 66 -4.74 -19.24 7.40
N LEU A 67 -3.75 -19.19 8.28
CA LEU A 67 -2.54 -20.02 8.20
C LEU A 67 -2.54 -21.10 9.29
N PRO A 68 -1.98 -22.29 9.02
CA PRO A 68 -1.84 -23.32 10.05
C PRO A 68 -0.83 -22.91 11.13
N GLU A 69 -1.01 -23.39 12.35
CA GLU A 69 -0.10 -23.12 13.48
C GLU A 69 1.36 -23.50 13.17
N GLY A 70 1.56 -24.57 12.40
CA GLY A 70 2.87 -25.04 11.96
C GLY A 70 3.53 -24.23 10.84
N PHE A 71 2.87 -23.20 10.28
CA PHE A 71 3.40 -22.43 9.15
C PHE A 71 4.75 -21.77 9.49
N ASP A 72 5.75 -22.06 8.68
CA ASP A 72 7.12 -21.53 8.73
C ASP A 72 7.33 -20.56 7.55
N PRO A 73 7.35 -19.23 7.77
CA PRO A 73 7.54 -18.26 6.70
C PRO A 73 8.90 -18.37 5.99
N ALA A 74 9.85 -19.14 6.55
CA ALA A 74 11.13 -19.36 5.93
C ALA A 74 11.15 -20.55 4.95
N LYS A 75 10.16 -21.43 4.99
CA LYS A 75 10.13 -22.67 4.21
C LYS A 75 8.87 -22.83 3.39
N ASP A 76 7.74 -22.39 3.93
CA ASP A 76 6.44 -22.62 3.33
C ASP A 76 6.13 -21.53 2.30
N PRO A 77 5.61 -21.90 1.13
CA PRO A 77 5.15 -20.93 0.15
C PRO A 77 3.93 -20.19 0.70
N LEU A 78 3.87 -18.88 0.46
CA LEU A 78 2.72 -18.05 0.77
C LEU A 78 2.22 -17.38 -0.49
N GLY A 79 0.94 -17.56 -0.80
CA GLY A 79 0.20 -16.72 -1.74
C GLY A 79 -0.35 -15.49 -0.99
N PRO A 80 0.29 -14.31 -1.06
CA PRO A 80 -0.13 -13.16 -0.24
C PRO A 80 -1.54 -12.70 -0.60
N PHE A 81 -1.89 -12.72 -1.88
CA PHE A 81 -3.21 -12.28 -2.33
C PHE A 81 -4.32 -13.26 -1.91
N GLU A 82 -4.06 -14.57 -1.99
CA GLU A 82 -5.00 -15.60 -1.56
C GLU A 82 -5.21 -15.55 -0.04
N THR A 83 -4.11 -15.38 0.70
CA THR A 83 -4.12 -15.28 2.17
C THR A 83 -4.92 -14.06 2.62
N ASP A 84 -4.65 -12.88 2.03
CA ASP A 84 -5.41 -11.66 2.32
C ASP A 84 -6.87 -11.80 1.91
N ALA A 85 -7.16 -12.34 0.73
CA ALA A 85 -8.54 -12.53 0.29
C ALA A 85 -9.33 -13.44 1.25
N ALA A 86 -8.70 -14.48 1.80
CA ALA A 86 -9.31 -15.34 2.81
C ALA A 86 -9.56 -14.57 4.12
N TYR A 87 -8.59 -13.77 4.57
CA TYR A 87 -8.76 -12.90 5.74
C TYR A 87 -9.90 -11.89 5.56
N TRP A 88 -9.96 -11.20 4.41
CA TRP A 88 -11.03 -10.23 4.15
C TRP A 88 -12.41 -10.87 4.06
N ARG A 89 -12.52 -12.08 3.49
CA ARG A 89 -13.77 -12.86 3.46
C ARG A 89 -14.28 -13.22 4.85
N LEU A 90 -13.38 -13.42 5.82
CA LEU A 90 -13.77 -13.68 7.20
C LEU A 90 -14.54 -12.50 7.81
N LEU A 91 -14.27 -11.28 7.35
CA LEU A 91 -14.85 -10.04 7.86
C LEU A 91 -16.13 -9.60 7.13
N TRP A 92 -16.55 -10.34 6.10
CA TRP A 92 -17.77 -10.01 5.37
C TRP A 92 -19.01 -10.11 6.27
N HIS A 93 -19.92 -9.17 6.08
CA HIS A 93 -21.23 -9.22 6.71
C HIS A 93 -21.94 -10.52 6.31
N ARG A 94 -22.24 -11.36 7.29
CA ARG A 94 -23.08 -12.54 7.09
C ARG A 94 -24.52 -12.20 7.43
N THR A 95 -25.40 -12.33 6.46
CA THR A 95 -26.83 -12.35 6.72
C THR A 95 -27.20 -13.66 7.43
N PRO A 96 -28.30 -13.68 8.19
CA PRO A 96 -28.80 -14.93 8.79
C PRO A 96 -29.03 -16.05 7.76
N ALA A 97 -29.39 -15.71 6.51
CA ALA A 97 -29.58 -16.67 5.43
C ALA A 97 -28.28 -17.43 5.06
N ASP A 98 -27.12 -16.78 5.15
CA ASP A 98 -25.82 -17.38 4.84
C ASP A 98 -25.45 -18.52 5.83
N GLY A 99 -25.94 -18.42 7.07
CA GLY A 99 -25.75 -19.45 8.09
C GLY A 99 -26.59 -20.70 7.87
N ILE A 100 -27.73 -20.58 7.18
CA ILE A 100 -28.63 -21.70 6.86
C ILE A 100 -28.07 -22.48 5.67
N ALA A 101 -27.59 -21.80 4.62
CA ALA A 101 -26.95 -22.42 3.47
C ALA A 101 -25.67 -23.20 3.83
N SER A 102 -24.79 -22.63 4.68
CA SER A 102 -23.54 -23.29 5.10
C SER A 102 -23.74 -24.58 5.93
N ARG A 103 -24.94 -24.81 6.45
CA ARG A 103 -25.28 -26.00 7.25
C ARG A 103 -25.89 -27.10 6.39
N ALA A 104 -26.64 -26.76 5.35
CA ALA A 104 -27.25 -27.70 4.42
C ALA A 104 -26.21 -28.41 3.53
N ASP A 105 -25.09 -27.77 3.21
CA ASP A 105 -24.01 -28.36 2.39
C ASP A 105 -23.09 -29.32 3.17
N ARG A 106 -23.41 -29.65 4.42
CA ARG A 106 -22.61 -30.55 5.28
C ARG A 106 -23.27 -31.90 5.58
N ASP A 107 -24.43 -32.16 5.00
CA ASP A 107 -25.18 -33.44 5.08
C ASP A 107 -25.12 -34.18 3.74
#